data_AF-A0A2H0MLE4-F1
#
_entry.id   AF-A0A2H0MLE4-F1
#
_cell.length_a   1.000
_cell.length_b   1.000
_cell.length_c   1.000
_cell.angle_alpha   90.00
_cell.angle_beta   90.00
_cell.angle_gamma   90.00
#
_symmetry.space_group_name_H-M   'P 1'
#
loop_
_entity.id
_entity.type
_entity.pdbx_description
1 polymer ?
#
loop_
_entity_poly.entity_id
_entity_poly.type
_entity_poly.pdbx_seq_one_letter_code
_entity_poly.pdbx_strand_id
1 'polypeptide(L)' 'DDSGIELIDKEGKGLRVPKEQIKKFKTQDISMMPGNFKDILTPQEIADCLAFLTSLKLTTLSSAHP' A
#
# COMPACT_ATOMS: atom_id res chain seq x y z
N ASP A 1 11.59 -7.83 15.00
CA ASP A 1 10.55 -8.85 14.80
C ASP A 1 9.93 -8.67 13.43
N ASP A 2 10.16 -9.59 12.50
CA ASP A 2 9.80 -9.49 11.07
C ASP A 2 8.32 -9.82 10.78
N SER A 3 7.44 -9.54 11.76
CA SER A 3 6.05 -10.03 11.76
C SER A 3 5.07 -9.15 10.96
N GLY A 4 5.53 -8.06 10.36
CA GLY A 4 4.68 -7.11 9.62
C GLY A 4 5.33 -5.75 9.34
N ILE A 5 4.57 -4.87 8.72
CA ILE A 5 4.96 -3.50 8.35
C ILE A 5 4.23 -2.50 9.24
N GLU A 6 4.94 -1.51 9.79
CA GLU A 6 4.34 -0.35 10.46
C GLU A 6 4.23 0.82 9.49
N LEU A 7 3.02 1.36 9.37
CA LEU A 7 2.74 2.60 8.67
C LEU A 7 2.37 3.65 9.70
N ILE A 8 2.93 4.84 9.58
CA ILE A 8 2.56 6.00 10.40
C ILE A 8 1.87 6.99 9.47
N ASP A 9 0.63 7.34 9.79
CA ASP A 9 -0.09 8.38 9.07
C ASP A 9 0.45 9.79 9.43
N LYS A 10 0.09 10.80 8.64
CA LYS A 10 0.43 12.22 8.87
C LYS A 10 0.01 12.73 10.25
N GLU A 11 -1.02 12.15 10.85
CA GLU A 11 -1.47 12.46 12.21
C GLU A 11 -0.65 11.76 13.31
N GLY A 12 0.39 10.99 12.95
CA GLY A 12 1.21 10.21 13.89
C GLY A 12 0.56 8.90 14.34
N LYS A 13 -0.60 8.54 13.78
CA LYS A 13 -1.30 7.30 14.10
C LYS A 13 -0.62 6.11 13.43
N GLY A 14 -0.25 5.12 14.23
CA GLY A 14 0.33 3.86 13.75
C GLY A 14 -0.72 2.87 13.25
N LEU A 15 -0.44 2.26 12.11
CA LEU A 15 -1.16 1.13 11.52
C LEU A 15 -0.18 -0.02 11.32
N ARG A 16 -0.40 -1.15 12.01
CA ARG A 16 0.37 -2.37 11.80
C ARG A 16 -0.32 -3.25 10.77
N VAL A 17 0.38 -3.58 9.69
CA VAL A 17 -0.06 -4.54 8.68
C VAL A 17 0.70 -5.85 8.91
N PRO A 18 0.03 -6.92 9.38
CA PRO A 18 0.69 -8.21 9.63
C PRO A 18 1.12 -8.86 8.30
N LYS A 19 2.24 -9.57 8.34
CA LYS A 19 2.87 -10.15 7.13
C LYS A 19 1.97 -11.17 6.43
N GLU A 20 1.13 -11.87 7.19
CA GLU A 20 0.16 -12.85 6.70
C GLU A 20 -0.94 -12.23 5.82
N GLN A 21 -1.23 -10.93 5.99
CA GLN A 21 -2.18 -10.20 5.14
C GLN A 21 -1.54 -9.71 3.83
N ILE A 22 -0.22 -9.79 3.69
CA ILE A 22 0.51 -9.39 2.49
C ILE A 22 0.56 -10.58 1.53
N LYS A 23 -0.45 -10.66 0.65
CA LYS A 23 -0.67 -11.80 -0.26
C LYS A 23 0.48 -12.12 -1.21
N LYS A 24 1.39 -11.18 -1.48
CA LYS A 24 2.51 -11.39 -2.39
C LYS A 24 3.68 -10.47 -2.02
N PHE A 25 4.78 -11.07 -1.60
CA PHE A 25 6.08 -10.40 -1.60
C PHE A 25 6.70 -10.59 -2.98
N LYS A 26 6.84 -9.50 -3.73
CA LYS A 26 7.60 -9.52 -4.98
C LYS A 26 8.79 -8.60 -4.80
N THR A 27 9.98 -9.19 -4.72
CA THR A 27 11.23 -8.43 -4.78
C THR A 27 11.25 -7.73 -6.14
N GLN A 28 11.16 -6.41 -6.14
CA GLN A 28 11.30 -5.61 -7.34
C GLN A 28 12.80 -5.43 -7.60
N ASP A 29 13.22 -5.69 -8.84
CA ASP A 29 14.61 -5.49 -9.28
C ASP A 29 14.97 -3.99 -9.30
N ILE A 30 13.96 -3.14 -9.55
CA ILE A 30 14.07 -1.69 -9.58
C ILE A 30 13.35 -1.12 -8.36
N SER A 31 14.06 -0.36 -7.53
CA SER A 31 13.49 0.31 -6.37
C SER A 31 12.48 1.38 -6.79
N MET A 32 11.29 1.43 -6.17
CA MET A 32 10.36 2.54 -6.34
C MET A 32 10.91 3.82 -5.70
N MET A 33 11.42 4.73 -6.52
CA MET A 33 11.82 6.09 -6.13
C MET A 33 11.01 7.13 -6.93
N PRO A 34 10.78 8.35 -6.41
CA PRO A 34 10.03 9.38 -7.14
C PRO A 34 10.58 9.65 -8.56
N GLY A 35 11.91 9.58 -8.73
CA GLY A 35 12.58 9.87 -10.01
C GLY A 35 12.45 8.78 -11.09
N ASN A 36 12.17 7.54 -10.72
CA ASN A 36 12.12 6.40 -11.65
C ASN A 36 10.72 5.79 -11.79
N PHE A 37 9.69 6.47 -11.28
CA PHE A 37 8.31 5.96 -11.29
C PHE A 37 7.80 5.65 -12.71
N LYS A 38 8.24 6.45 -13.70
CA LYS A 38 7.97 6.26 -15.14
C LYS A 38 8.56 4.99 -15.73
N ASP A 39 9.59 4.44 -15.09
CA ASP A 39 10.30 3.23 -15.52
C ASP A 39 9.71 1.96 -14.87
N ILE A 40 8.78 2.14 -13.92
CA ILE A 40 8.16 1.07 -13.14
C ILE A 40 6.72 0.83 -13.58
N LEU A 41 5.99 1.90 -13.89
CA LEU A 41 4.61 1.83 -14.37
C LEU A 41 4.41 2.80 -15.53
N THR A 42 3.70 2.34 -16.56
CA THR A 42 3.21 3.22 -17.62
C THR A 42 2.12 4.16 -17.07
N PRO A 43 1.86 5.31 -17.73
CA PRO A 43 0.79 6.21 -17.32
C PRO A 43 -0.59 5.53 -17.25
N GLN A 44 -0.86 4.57 -18.14
CA GLN A 44 -2.11 3.80 -18.13
C GLN A 44 -2.21 2.90 -16.90
N GLU A 45 -1.14 2.19 -16.53
CA GLU A 45 -1.13 1.33 -15.34
C GLU A 45 -1.29 2.14 -14.05
N ILE A 46 -0.73 3.37 -14.00
CA ILE A 46 -0.96 4.29 -12.89
C ILE A 46 -2.44 4.68 -12.83
N ALA A 47 -3.03 5.07 -13.96
CA ALA A 47 -4.44 5.45 -14.05
C ALA A 47 -5.37 4.30 -13.63
N ASP A 48 -5.10 3.07 -14.08
CA ASP A 48 -5.86 1.88 -13.74
C ASP A 48 -5.73 1.52 -12.25
N CYS A 49 -4.53 1.66 -11.67
CA CYS A 49 -4.32 1.47 -10.24
C CYS A 49 -5.12 2.50 -9.42
N LEU A 50 -5.10 3.77 -9.82
CA LEU A 50 -5.86 4.82 -9.15
C LEU A 50 -7.38 4.58 -9.29
N ALA A 51 -7.86 4.18 -10.46
CA ALA A 51 -9.25 3.82 -10.69
C ALA A 51 -9.67 2.63 -9.81
N PHE A 52 -8.83 1.60 -9.70
CA PHE A 52 -9.08 0.46 -8.82
C PHE A 52 -9.13 0.89 -7.35
N LEU A 53 -8.12 1.61 -6.86
CA LEU A 53 -8.06 2.07 -5.46
C LEU A 53 -9.23 2.99 -5.09
N THR A 54 -9.69 3.84 -6.01
CA THR A 54 -10.87 4.70 -5.81
C THR A 54 -12.19 3.92 -5.91
N SER A 55 -12.22 2.83 -6.67
CA SER A 55 -13.38 1.93 -6.73
C SER A 55 -13.56 1.10 -5.46
N LEU A 56 -12.48 0.88 -4.71
CA LEU A 56 -12.51 0.33 -3.36
C LEU A 56 -13.12 1.39 -2.43
N LYS A 57 -14.45 1.57 -2.49
CA LYS A 57 -15.19 2.29 -1.44
C LYS A 57 -14.71 1.72 -0.12
N LEU A 58 -14.17 2.59 0.75
CA LEU A 58 -13.76 2.30 2.12
C LEU A 58 -14.82 1.40 2.76
N THR A 59 -14.63 0.09 2.67
CA THR A 59 -15.28 -0.86 3.57
C THR A 59 -14.61 -0.50 4.86
N THR A 60 -15.37 0.26 5.65
CA THR A 60 -14.95 0.89 6.89
C THR A 60 -13.90 0.02 7.58
N LEU A 61 -12.70 0.59 7.74
CA LEU A 61 -11.80 0.20 8.82
C LEU A 61 -12.51 0.55 10.14
N SER A 62 -13.59 -0.16 10.44
CA SER A 62 -14.28 -0.15 11.72
C SER A 62 -13.40 -0.92 12.67
N SER A 63 -12.38 -0.23 13.17
CA SER A 63 -11.70 -0.64 14.39
C SER A 63 -12.65 -0.34 15.55
N ALA A 64 -13.71 -1.16 15.68
CA ALA A 64 -14.42 -1.30 16.92
C ALA A 64 -13.49 -2.08 17.86
N HIS A 65 -13.06 -1.43 18.94
CA HIS A 65 -12.61 -2.17 20.12
C HIS A 65 -13.33 -1.58 21.35
N PRO A 66 -13.86 -2.45 22.24
CA PRO A 66 -14.65 -2.08 23.42
C PRO A 66 -13.84 -1.38 24.51
#